data_AF-A0A816BBQ3-F1
#
_entry.id   AF-A0A816BBQ3-F1
#
_cell.length_a   1.000
_cell.length_b   1.000
_cell.length_c   1.000
_cell.angle_alpha   90.00
_cell.angle_beta   90.00
_cell.angle_gamma   90.00
#
_symmetry.space_group_name_H-M   'P 1'
#
loop_
_entity.id
_entity.type
_entity.pdbx_description
1 polymer ?
#
loop_
_entity_poly.entity_id
_entity_poly.type
_entity_poly.pdbx_seq_one_letter_code
_entity_poly.pdbx_strand_id
1 'polypeptide(L)'
;MMFKNLLLLTCVTIMIQGTRQYQHDGQRSLIANSMPRLPVSGYRVDGTKVYFNGQIVTGLSVLSFKDLGFGYAQDSINVFFMGKKMAGTFSTSFYVLGDQYAKNSIDVFYAGKKIQGALNSSFQVLGNGYAKDSLNTYYLGEKVRNG
;
A
#
# COMPACT_ATOMS: atom_id res chain seq x y z
N MET A 1 -2.53 -6.86 69.41
CA MET A 1 -1.10 -6.74 69.06
C MET A 1 -1.04 -6.88 67.54
N MET A 2 -0.60 -5.96 66.68
CA MET A 2 0.36 -4.85 66.74
C MET A 2 -0.06 -3.68 65.80
N PHE A 3 0.42 -2.48 66.16
CA PHE A 3 0.65 -1.20 65.46
C PHE A 3 0.38 -1.10 63.93
N LYS A 4 -0.45 -0.15 63.47
CA LYS A 4 -0.12 1.24 63.03
C LYS A 4 0.96 1.34 61.93
N ASN A 5 0.61 1.77 60.71
CA ASN A 5 1.01 3.08 60.18
C ASN A 5 0.44 3.39 58.78
N LEU A 6 -0.02 4.63 58.68
CA LEU A 6 -0.50 5.43 57.56
C LEU A 6 0.69 5.90 56.70
N LEU A 7 0.56 5.98 55.36
CA LEU A 7 1.02 7.12 54.56
C LEU A 7 0.51 7.06 53.11
N LEU A 8 -0.12 8.16 52.68
CA LEU A 8 -0.51 8.52 51.31
C LEU A 8 0.71 9.12 50.55
N LEU A 9 0.53 9.43 49.25
CA LEU A 9 1.44 10.14 48.28
C LEU A 9 2.51 9.23 47.62
N THR A 10 2.88 9.30 46.33
CA THR A 10 2.74 10.34 45.29
C THR A 10 3.14 9.80 43.90
N CYS A 11 2.59 10.42 42.84
CA CYS A 11 3.21 10.90 41.59
C CYS A 11 4.33 10.15 40.83
N VAL A 12 4.08 10.06 39.50
CA VAL A 12 4.90 10.57 38.38
C VAL A 12 6.01 9.67 37.77
N THR A 13 5.75 9.35 36.49
CA THR A 13 6.61 9.02 35.32
C THR A 13 7.96 8.35 35.51
N ILE A 14 8.14 7.24 34.79
CA ILE A 14 9.45 6.84 34.27
C ILE A 14 9.31 6.61 32.76
N MET A 15 9.97 7.47 31.99
CA MET A 15 10.33 7.26 30.59
C MET A 15 11.48 6.25 30.54
N ILE A 16 11.35 5.18 29.74
CA ILE A 16 12.51 4.39 29.30
C ILE A 16 12.45 4.28 27.78
N GLN A 17 13.35 5.03 27.12
CA GLN A 17 13.84 4.72 25.79
C GLN A 17 14.72 3.47 25.90
N GLY A 18 14.63 2.53 24.95
CA GLY A 18 15.69 1.53 24.78
C GLY A 18 15.24 0.18 24.26
N THR A 19 15.72 -0.13 23.05
CA THR A 19 15.99 -1.47 22.49
C THR A 19 14.83 -2.45 22.35
N ARG A 20 14.25 -2.47 21.13
CA ARG A 20 13.54 -3.65 20.60
C ARG A 20 14.54 -4.81 20.45
N GLN A 21 14.42 -5.79 21.33
CA GLN A 21 14.72 -7.17 21.01
C GLN A 21 13.51 -7.99 21.46
N TYR A 22 12.64 -8.35 20.51
CA TYR A 22 11.64 -9.38 20.76
C TYR A 22 12.26 -10.72 20.36
N GLN A 23 12.82 -11.39 21.37
CA GLN A 23 13.05 -12.83 21.34
C GLN A 23 11.71 -13.51 21.12
N HIS A 24 11.60 -14.31 20.07
CA HIS A 24 10.40 -15.06 19.76
C HIS A 24 10.43 -16.38 20.53
N ASP A 25 10.08 -16.33 21.81
CA ASP A 25 9.89 -17.53 22.62
C ASP A 25 8.43 -18.02 22.52
N GLY A 26 8.29 -19.34 22.51
CA GLY A 26 7.07 -20.03 22.10
C GLY A 26 5.93 -19.92 23.11
N GLN A 27 4.89 -19.18 22.75
CA GLN A 27 3.52 -19.43 23.23
C GLN A 27 2.52 -19.24 22.10
N ARG A 28 2.13 -20.36 21.48
CA ARG A 28 0.91 -20.46 20.67
C ARG A 28 -0.30 -20.62 21.60
N SER A 29 -1.40 -19.96 21.25
CA SER A 29 -2.76 -20.04 21.82
C SER A 29 -2.94 -19.28 23.15
N LEU A 30 -3.93 -18.42 23.37
CA LEU A 30 -5.39 -18.63 23.16
C LEU A 30 -6.17 -17.33 22.79
N ILE A 31 -5.49 -16.22 22.49
CA ILE A 31 -6.14 -14.92 22.20
C ILE A 31 -6.45 -14.65 20.72
N ALA A 32 -6.09 -15.57 19.81
CA ALA A 32 -6.21 -15.36 18.36
C ALA A 32 -7.64 -15.57 17.78
N ASN A 33 -8.61 -15.98 18.60
CA ASN A 33 -9.94 -16.41 18.14
C ASN A 33 -11.09 -15.42 18.44
N SER A 34 -10.80 -14.21 18.91
CA SER A 34 -11.86 -13.24 19.28
C SER A 34 -11.77 -11.87 18.58
N MET A 35 -10.83 -11.67 17.66
CA MET A 35 -10.91 -10.52 16.76
C MET A 35 -11.61 -10.96 15.46
N PRO A 36 -12.71 -10.32 15.03
CA PRO A 36 -13.10 -10.43 13.63
C PRO A 36 -11.86 -10.04 12.83
N ARG A 37 -11.32 -10.95 12.04
CA ARG A 37 -10.20 -10.63 11.13
C ARG A 37 -10.73 -9.55 10.21
N LEU A 38 -10.47 -8.29 10.55
CA LEU A 38 -10.82 -7.18 9.69
C LEU A 38 -10.26 -7.52 8.31
N PRO A 39 -11.04 -7.39 7.23
CA PRO A 39 -10.52 -7.61 5.89
C PRO A 39 -9.29 -6.72 5.75
N VAL A 40 -8.13 -7.36 5.64
CA VAL A 40 -6.86 -6.65 5.64
C VAL A 40 -6.75 -6.01 4.26
N SER A 41 -7.14 -4.73 4.16
CA SER A 41 -7.16 -4.03 2.88
C SER A 41 -5.73 -3.71 2.41
N GLY A 42 -5.47 -3.92 1.12
CA GLY A 42 -4.22 -3.60 0.45
C GLY A 42 -3.15 -4.68 0.56
N TYR A 43 -1.91 -4.30 0.32
CA TYR A 43 -0.78 -5.22 0.34
C TYR A 43 -0.27 -5.49 1.76
N ARG A 44 0.19 -6.72 2.01
CA ARG A 44 0.86 -7.13 3.25
C ARG A 44 2.01 -8.08 2.94
N VAL A 45 3.02 -8.09 3.80
CA VAL A 45 4.20 -8.96 3.68
C VAL A 45 4.34 -9.77 4.95
N ASP A 46 4.52 -11.09 4.85
CA ASP A 46 4.75 -12.00 6.00
C ASP A 46 6.21 -12.45 6.13
N GLY A 47 7.12 -11.76 5.45
CA GLY A 47 8.54 -12.08 5.32
C GLY A 47 8.87 -13.01 4.16
N THR A 48 7.95 -13.89 3.75
CA THR A 48 8.19 -14.87 2.66
C THR A 48 7.23 -14.72 1.49
N LYS A 49 6.10 -14.06 1.70
CA LYS A 49 5.03 -13.88 0.74
C LYS A 49 4.49 -12.47 0.82
N VAL A 50 3.97 -12.01 -0.32
CA VAL A 50 3.14 -10.81 -0.40
C VAL A 50 1.71 -11.23 -0.63
N TYR A 51 0.79 -10.55 0.05
CA TYR A 51 -0.65 -10.74 -0.08
C TYR A 51 -1.29 -9.43 -0.53
N PHE A 52 -2.39 -9.54 -1.26
CA PHE A 52 -3.33 -8.45 -1.51
C PHE A 52 -4.72 -8.89 -1.04
N ASN A 53 -5.33 -8.14 -0.12
CA ASN A 53 -6.63 -8.48 0.47
C ASN A 53 -6.71 -9.94 0.99
N GLY A 54 -5.62 -10.42 1.60
CA GLY A 54 -5.51 -11.78 2.15
C GLY A 54 -5.19 -12.88 1.12
N GLN A 55 -5.15 -12.57 -0.18
CA GLN A 55 -4.78 -13.53 -1.23
C GLN A 55 -3.29 -13.40 -1.57
N ILE A 56 -2.59 -14.54 -1.76
CA ILE A 56 -1.18 -14.55 -2.15
C ILE A 56 -1.02 -13.94 -3.53
N VAL A 57 -0.04 -13.04 -3.67
CA VAL A 57 0.37 -12.45 -4.95
C VAL A 57 1.44 -13.33 -5.57
N THR A 58 1.12 -13.99 -6.68
CA THR A 58 2.02 -14.92 -7.37
C THR A 58 2.90 -14.20 -8.40
N GLY A 59 4.11 -14.72 -8.65
CA GLY A 59 5.00 -14.23 -9.71
C GLY A 59 5.71 -12.91 -9.40
N LEU A 60 5.69 -12.50 -8.13
CA LEU A 60 6.38 -11.35 -7.57
C LEU A 60 7.66 -11.79 -6.85
N SER A 61 8.73 -10.98 -6.93
CA SER A 61 9.87 -11.07 -6.01
C SER A 61 9.59 -10.33 -4.70
N VAL A 62 9.54 -11.07 -3.59
CA VAL A 62 9.34 -10.49 -2.24
C VAL A 62 10.52 -9.62 -1.80
N LEU A 63 11.73 -9.96 -2.25
CA LEU A 63 12.97 -9.26 -1.87
C LEU A 63 13.02 -7.81 -2.38
N SER A 64 12.37 -7.53 -3.51
CA SER A 64 12.35 -6.20 -4.13
C SER A 64 10.96 -5.56 -4.14
N PHE A 65 10.00 -6.14 -3.41
CA PHE A 65 8.63 -5.65 -3.34
C PHE A 65 8.55 -4.24 -2.76
N LYS A 66 7.72 -3.42 -3.39
CA LYS A 66 7.32 -2.09 -2.89
C LYS A 66 5.83 -1.91 -3.12
N ASP A 67 5.09 -1.60 -2.05
CA ASP A 67 3.74 -1.03 -2.15
C ASP A 67 3.88 0.43 -2.59
N LEU A 68 3.25 0.77 -3.72
CA LEU A 68 3.30 2.13 -4.29
C LEU A 68 2.04 2.94 -3.94
N GLY A 69 1.09 2.34 -3.22
CA GLY A 69 -0.19 2.96 -2.89
C GLY A 69 -1.20 2.89 -4.04
N PHE A 70 -2.44 3.31 -3.75
CA PHE A 70 -3.56 3.32 -4.71
C PHE A 70 -3.80 1.97 -5.42
N GLY A 71 -3.45 0.87 -4.77
CA GLY A 71 -3.55 -0.48 -5.32
C GLY A 71 -2.40 -0.91 -6.23
N TYR A 72 -1.42 -0.04 -6.50
CA TYR A 72 -0.23 -0.40 -7.26
C TYR A 72 0.88 -0.92 -6.34
N ALA A 73 1.63 -1.86 -6.87
CA ALA A 73 2.89 -2.29 -6.30
C ALA A 73 3.87 -2.65 -7.41
N GLN A 74 5.13 -2.84 -7.06
CA GLN A 74 6.13 -3.35 -7.98
C GLN A 74 7.12 -4.27 -7.29
N ASP A 75 7.81 -5.07 -8.10
CA ASP A 75 9.11 -5.61 -7.76
C ASP A 75 10.18 -5.01 -8.69
N SER A 76 11.40 -5.56 -8.69
CA SER A 76 12.50 -5.06 -9.53
C SER A 76 12.26 -5.15 -11.05
N ILE A 77 11.25 -5.87 -11.52
CA ILE A 77 10.96 -6.08 -12.95
C ILE A 77 9.51 -5.75 -13.30
N ASN A 78 8.57 -6.13 -12.44
CA ASN A 78 7.15 -6.20 -12.72
C ASN A 78 6.38 -5.14 -11.94
N VAL A 79 5.29 -4.68 -12.54
CA VAL A 79 4.27 -3.87 -11.87
C VAL A 79 3.03 -4.72 -11.61
N PHE A 80 2.38 -4.48 -10.49
CA PHE A 80 1.16 -5.14 -10.07
C PHE A 80 0.09 -4.10 -9.75
N PHE A 81 -1.17 -4.44 -10.03
CA PHE A 81 -2.34 -3.71 -9.61
C PHE A 81 -3.29 -4.66 -8.87
N MET A 82 -3.63 -4.35 -7.63
CA MET A 82 -4.52 -5.13 -6.77
C MET A 82 -4.14 -6.62 -6.73
N GLY A 83 -2.85 -6.90 -6.57
CA GLY A 83 -2.28 -8.25 -6.51
C GLY A 83 -2.14 -8.97 -7.85
N LYS A 84 -2.48 -8.32 -8.99
CA LYS A 84 -2.36 -8.91 -10.33
C LYS A 84 -1.23 -8.26 -11.10
N LYS A 85 -0.37 -9.06 -11.73
CA LYS A 85 0.71 -8.57 -12.61
C LYS A 85 0.12 -7.83 -13.80
N MET A 86 0.63 -6.63 -14.09
CA MET A 86 0.29 -5.86 -15.28
C MET A 86 1.14 -6.35 -16.47
N ALA A 87 0.50 -6.99 -17.45
CA ALA A 87 1.20 -7.52 -18.61
C ALA A 87 1.83 -6.40 -19.45
N GLY A 88 3.06 -6.63 -19.94
CA GLY A 88 3.79 -5.66 -20.78
C GLY A 88 4.21 -4.38 -20.06
N THR A 89 4.03 -4.29 -18.73
CA THR A 89 4.43 -3.11 -17.94
C THR A 89 5.60 -3.47 -17.05
N PHE A 90 6.74 -2.81 -17.30
CA PHE A 90 7.95 -2.95 -16.49
C PHE A 90 7.99 -1.89 -15.40
N SER A 91 8.60 -2.23 -14.26
CA SER A 91 8.74 -1.30 -13.12
C SER A 91 9.69 -0.14 -13.39
N THR A 92 10.56 -0.27 -14.40
CA THR A 92 11.45 0.82 -14.83
C THR A 92 10.64 2.06 -15.18
N SER A 93 10.94 3.17 -14.49
CA SER A 93 10.28 4.46 -14.67
C SER A 93 8.78 4.44 -14.39
N PHE A 94 8.24 3.45 -13.65
CA PHE A 94 6.83 3.43 -13.24
C PHE A 94 6.62 4.29 -11.99
N TYR A 95 5.57 5.11 -12.00
CA TYR A 95 5.22 5.97 -10.88
C TYR A 95 3.72 6.18 -10.78
N VAL A 96 3.25 6.21 -9.54
CA VAL A 96 1.85 6.49 -9.19
C VAL A 96 1.69 8.00 -9.04
N LEU A 97 0.66 8.54 -9.71
CA LEU A 97 0.36 9.98 -9.73
C LEU A 97 -0.69 10.39 -8.69
N GLY A 98 -1.39 9.42 -8.10
CA GLY A 98 -2.54 9.65 -7.23
C GLY A 98 -3.86 9.30 -7.91
N ASP A 99 -4.94 9.18 -7.14
CA ASP A 99 -6.29 8.85 -7.62
C ASP A 99 -6.35 7.64 -8.57
N GLN A 100 -5.53 6.62 -8.29
CA GLN A 100 -5.37 5.41 -9.13
C GLN A 100 -4.77 5.65 -10.53
N TYR A 101 -4.36 6.88 -10.85
CA TYR A 101 -3.54 7.15 -12.01
C TYR A 101 -2.08 6.79 -11.72
N ALA A 102 -1.44 6.24 -12.75
CA ALA A 102 -0.02 5.97 -12.77
C ALA A 102 0.49 6.15 -14.20
N LYS A 103 1.80 6.22 -14.38
CA LYS A 103 2.39 6.23 -15.71
C LYS A 103 3.80 5.64 -15.68
N ASN A 104 4.30 5.31 -16.86
CA ASN A 104 5.73 5.09 -17.07
C ASN A 104 6.25 6.11 -18.09
N SER A 105 7.40 5.85 -18.72
CA SER A 105 7.99 6.72 -19.74
C SER A 105 7.21 6.74 -21.08
N ILE A 106 6.25 5.83 -21.28
CA ILE A 106 5.56 5.61 -22.56
C ILE A 106 4.04 5.77 -22.37
N ASP A 107 3.49 5.14 -21.35
CA ASP A 107 2.07 4.90 -21.16
C ASP A 107 1.54 5.57 -19.89
N VAL A 108 0.26 5.91 -19.91
CA VAL A 108 -0.52 6.33 -18.75
C VAL A 108 -1.54 5.24 -18.43
N PHE A 109 -1.77 5.01 -17.14
CA PHE A 109 -2.66 4.00 -16.62
C PHE A 109 -3.66 4.61 -15.64
N TYR A 110 -4.85 4.02 -15.60
CA TYR A 110 -5.83 4.21 -14.55
C TYR A 110 -6.29 2.84 -14.04
N ALA A 111 -6.25 2.64 -12.72
CA ALA A 111 -6.64 1.37 -12.08
C ALA A 111 -6.04 0.12 -12.76
N GLY A 112 -4.74 0.16 -13.06
CA GLY A 112 -4.00 -0.93 -13.69
C GLY A 112 -4.24 -1.12 -15.20
N LYS A 113 -5.05 -0.26 -15.84
CA LYS A 113 -5.36 -0.32 -17.27
C LYS A 113 -4.72 0.84 -18.02
N LYS A 114 -4.09 0.57 -19.15
CA LYS A 114 -3.55 1.60 -20.05
C LYS A 114 -4.69 2.46 -20.61
N ILE A 115 -4.53 3.77 -20.52
CA ILE A 115 -5.42 4.76 -21.15
C ILE A 115 -4.95 4.97 -22.59
N GLN A 116 -5.76 4.56 -23.57
CA GLN A 116 -5.35 4.64 -24.96
C GLN A 116 -5.33 6.08 -25.47
N GLY A 117 -4.22 6.44 -26.12
CA GLY A 117 -4.02 7.78 -26.71
C GLY A 117 -3.69 8.89 -25.70
N ALA A 118 -3.56 8.58 -24.40
CA ALA A 118 -3.12 9.56 -23.42
C ALA A 118 -1.65 9.94 -23.63
N LEU A 119 -1.36 11.24 -23.60
CA LEU A 119 -0.01 11.75 -23.78
C LEU A 119 0.73 11.76 -22.44
N ASN A 120 1.61 10.78 -22.24
CA ASN A 120 2.36 10.66 -20.99
C ASN A 120 3.13 11.96 -20.68
N SER A 121 3.73 12.61 -21.68
CA SER A 121 4.62 13.77 -21.49
C SER A 121 3.95 14.99 -20.85
N SER A 122 2.63 15.14 -21.01
CA SER A 122 1.85 16.26 -20.48
C SER A 122 0.77 15.84 -19.47
N PHE A 123 0.73 14.55 -19.08
CA PHE A 123 -0.30 14.03 -18.21
C PHE A 123 -0.19 14.55 -16.77
N GLN A 124 -1.30 15.08 -16.25
CA GLN A 124 -1.41 15.65 -14.91
C GLN A 124 -2.71 15.19 -14.24
N VAL A 125 -2.61 14.71 -13.00
CA VAL A 125 -3.78 14.44 -12.15
C VAL A 125 -4.27 15.75 -11.54
N LEU A 126 -5.56 16.02 -11.68
CA LEU A 126 -6.22 17.22 -11.17
C LEU A 126 -6.91 16.99 -9.82
N GLY A 127 -7.08 15.72 -9.42
CA GLY A 127 -7.74 15.32 -8.19
C GLY A 127 -9.20 14.91 -8.41
N ASN A 128 -9.77 14.22 -7.41
CA ASN A 128 -11.13 13.68 -7.44
C ASN A 128 -11.42 12.82 -8.68
N GLY A 129 -10.42 12.08 -9.14
CA GLY A 129 -10.52 11.21 -10.33
C GLY A 129 -10.38 11.93 -11.67
N TYR A 130 -10.26 13.26 -11.68
CA TYR A 130 -9.96 14.01 -12.90
C TYR A 130 -8.47 14.04 -13.18
N ALA A 131 -8.14 13.98 -14.46
CA ALA A 131 -6.80 14.18 -14.99
C ALA A 131 -6.90 14.84 -16.36
N LYS A 132 -5.77 15.33 -16.88
CA LYS A 132 -5.69 15.86 -18.24
C LYS A 132 -4.34 15.54 -18.85
N ASP A 133 -4.29 15.61 -20.16
CA ASP A 133 -3.06 15.87 -20.91
C ASP A 133 -3.21 17.16 -21.72
N SER A 134 -2.28 17.43 -22.64
CA SER A 134 -2.32 18.63 -23.48
C SER A 134 -3.46 18.66 -24.51
N LEU A 135 -4.13 17.53 -24.77
CA LEU A 135 -5.19 17.40 -25.79
C LEU A 135 -6.56 17.06 -25.19
N ASN A 136 -6.59 16.39 -24.05
CA ASN A 136 -7.77 15.72 -23.54
C ASN A 136 -7.91 15.90 -22.04
N THR A 137 -9.16 15.87 -21.56
CA THR A 137 -9.48 15.69 -20.14
C THR A 137 -9.99 14.26 -19.93
N TYR A 138 -9.68 13.70 -18.78
CA TYR A 138 -10.04 12.35 -18.38
C TYR A 138 -10.77 12.37 -17.03
N TYR A 139 -11.74 11.47 -16.88
CA TYR A 139 -12.40 11.18 -15.61
C TYR A 139 -12.37 9.67 -15.39
N LEU A 140 -11.73 9.25 -14.30
CA LEU A 140 -11.53 7.83 -13.94
C LEU A 140 -10.96 7.01 -15.11
N GLY A 141 -9.96 7.55 -15.80
CA GLY A 141 -9.30 6.90 -16.94
C GLY A 141 -10.01 7.04 -18.28
N GLU A 142 -11.25 7.52 -18.31
CA GLU A 142 -12.03 7.67 -19.53
C GLU A 142 -11.92 9.09 -20.09
N LYS A 143 -11.69 9.21 -21.40
CA LYS A 143 -11.64 10.52 -22.07
C LYS A 143 -13.01 11.18 -22.01
N VAL A 144 -13.07 12.39 -21.45
CA VAL A 144 -14.28 13.23 -21.44
C VAL A 144 -14.52 13.71 -22.87
N ARG A 145 -15.72 13.45 -23.40
CA ARG A 145 -16.15 14.01 -24.69
C ARG A 145 -16.72 15.39 -24.43
N ASN A 146 -16.15 16.39 -25.09
CA ASN A 146 -16.82 17.68 -25.23
C ASN A 146 -17.96 17.47 -26.24
N GLY A 147 -19.19 17.74 -25.80
CA GLY A 147 -20.37 17.77 -26.67
C GLY A 147 -20.41 19.01 -27.54
#